data_AF-X8H7B7-F1
#
_entry.id   AF-X8H7B7-F1
#
_cell.length_a   1.000
_cell.length_b   1.000
_cell.length_c   1.000
_cell.angle_alpha   90.00
_cell.angle_beta   90.00
_cell.angle_gamma   90.00
#
_symmetry.space_group_name_H-M   'P 1'
#
loop_
_entity.id
_entity.type
_entity.pdbx_description
1 polymer ?
#
loop_
_entity_poly.entity_id
_entity_poly.type
_entity_poly.pdbx_seq_one_letter_code
_entity_poly.pdbx_strand_id
1 'polypeptide(L)'
;VGAASLEGTITAAAGSITADGTSGIALYTGGTVGGTINATGGDIDAKNGAINVYSDKGTINFKGATINTAANSLTFMKGANGGIVDFVNPTTANIATNGTVFYMAPSVSPAPTVPTYGTFTGLSASDVASFHNLNNLTLNMSKDSNIAVASYVESDLSNLGGTSIASLGFHLSGSPDYKTYLLYKSKLTADSGTTYADFKKIALSNSTIINDTTLSTSDNNVNLMTQENIETNKDWVQLINNKTIELTGTNSLAMYASNGKIKNSAGANITIGDTGTAIYGKNKGAGDTDIENSGEITVGQGSTAIYAEDYTTTGLENKGTITLAGDNGIGMSYKPNLTSTTTFENAGKILSTASKATGMFASKDANSVQYTTLNSDTISLGANGVGMYTDASSTGTNPLTNTGKITVGDTGIGMYGYEEDTTGEITAGNSGIGIYSQGGAVNIGGS
;
A
#
# COMPACT_ATOMS: atom_id res chain seq x y z
N VAL A 1 14.38 24.28 17.70
CA VAL A 1 15.67 24.19 16.99
C VAL A 1 16.78 24.02 18.02
N GLY A 2 17.73 23.10 17.81
CA GLY A 2 18.84 22.84 18.73
C GLY A 2 19.92 23.92 18.70
N ALA A 3 20.45 24.22 17.51
CA ALA A 3 21.37 25.33 17.26
C ALA A 3 20.98 26.06 15.96
N ALA A 4 20.88 27.39 16.03
CA ALA A 4 20.51 28.25 14.91
C ALA A 4 21.53 29.37 14.73
N SER A 5 22.13 29.47 13.54
CA SER A 5 22.97 30.63 13.18
C SER A 5 22.31 31.41 12.06
N LEU A 6 21.74 32.57 12.42
CA LEU A 6 21.08 33.49 11.50
C LEU A 6 22.08 34.50 10.91
N GLU A 7 23.07 34.87 11.73
CA GLU A 7 24.25 35.66 11.42
C GLU A 7 25.38 35.18 12.36
N GLY A 8 26.66 35.38 11.98
CA GLY A 8 27.80 35.00 12.81
C GLY A 8 28.20 33.52 12.74
N THR A 9 28.91 33.02 13.76
CA THR A 9 29.48 31.65 13.76
C THR A 9 29.21 30.91 15.07
N ILE A 10 28.70 29.67 14.97
CA ILE A 10 28.58 28.72 16.08
C ILE A 10 29.61 27.60 15.88
N THR A 11 30.24 27.14 16.95
CA THR A 11 31.08 25.94 16.94
C THR A 11 30.56 24.92 17.94
N ALA A 12 30.13 23.75 17.46
CA ALA A 12 29.68 22.62 18.27
C ALA A 12 30.80 21.58 18.30
N ALA A 13 31.51 21.49 19.43
CA ALA A 13 32.75 20.71 19.54
C ALA A 13 32.59 19.31 20.14
N ALA A 14 31.62 19.12 21.04
CA ALA A 14 31.34 17.86 21.71
C ALA A 14 29.90 17.86 22.25
N GLY A 15 29.43 16.70 22.75
CA GLY A 15 28.07 16.51 23.26
C GLY A 15 27.08 16.13 22.16
N SER A 16 25.79 16.07 22.49
CA SER A 16 24.71 15.84 21.52
C SER A 16 23.87 17.10 21.35
N ILE A 17 23.54 17.42 20.10
CA ILE A 17 22.48 18.36 19.74
C ILE A 17 21.31 17.52 19.22
N THR A 18 20.28 17.39 20.05
CA THR A 18 19.09 16.60 19.72
C THR A 18 17.92 17.49 19.33
N ALA A 19 17.22 17.11 18.27
CA ALA A 19 15.88 17.57 17.95
C ALA A 19 14.87 16.42 18.06
N ASP A 20 13.69 16.73 18.59
CA ASP A 20 12.59 15.80 18.81
C ASP A 20 11.27 16.46 18.35
N GLY A 21 10.39 15.67 17.75
CA GLY A 21 9.09 16.08 17.26
C GLY A 21 9.11 16.64 15.83
N THR A 22 7.93 16.72 15.22
CA THR A 22 7.72 17.04 13.79
C THR A 22 8.10 18.46 13.37
N SER A 23 8.40 19.35 14.31
CA SER A 23 8.91 20.71 14.05
C SER A 23 10.34 20.92 14.59
N GLY A 24 10.98 19.84 15.05
CA GLY A 24 12.35 19.87 15.55
C GLY A 24 13.35 19.98 14.42
N ILE A 25 14.35 20.86 14.58
CA ILE A 25 15.53 20.93 13.72
C ILE A 25 16.75 20.96 14.61
N ALA A 26 17.74 20.08 14.43
CA ALA A 26 18.92 20.07 15.29
C ALA A 26 19.86 21.22 14.92
N LEU A 27 20.28 21.33 13.65
CA LEU A 27 21.11 22.41 13.13
C LEU A 27 20.38 23.22 12.06
N TYR A 28 20.29 24.54 12.25
CA TYR A 28 19.64 25.45 11.33
C TYR A 28 20.54 26.63 10.95
N THR A 29 20.62 26.93 9.65
CA THR A 29 21.19 28.19 9.15
C THR A 29 20.17 28.89 8.26
N GLY A 30 20.00 30.19 8.45
CA GLY A 30 19.01 30.99 7.72
C GLY A 30 19.18 32.48 8.00
N GLY A 31 18.08 33.23 7.98
CA GLY A 31 18.09 34.67 8.23
C GLY A 31 18.44 35.49 7.00
N THR A 32 18.56 36.81 7.18
CA THR A 32 18.78 37.75 6.05
C THR A 32 20.17 37.63 5.47
N VAL A 33 21.20 37.37 6.29
CA VAL A 33 22.60 37.30 5.85
C VAL A 33 23.07 35.84 5.71
N GLY A 34 22.68 34.95 6.62
CA GLY A 34 23.17 33.57 6.65
C GLY A 34 24.36 33.42 7.59
N GLY A 35 24.22 32.58 8.61
CA GLY A 35 25.28 32.29 9.57
C GLY A 35 26.14 31.07 9.20
N THR A 36 27.11 30.75 10.05
CA THR A 36 27.97 29.56 9.92
C THR A 36 27.87 28.67 11.16
N ILE A 37 27.67 27.37 10.98
CA ILE A 37 27.81 26.37 12.06
C ILE A 37 28.99 25.47 11.73
N ASN A 38 29.92 25.30 12.68
CA ASN A 38 31.02 24.33 12.61
C ASN A 38 30.73 23.18 13.58
N ALA A 39 30.29 22.03 13.07
CA ALA A 39 30.09 20.82 13.84
C ALA A 39 31.40 20.01 13.85
N THR A 40 32.28 20.27 14.83
CA THR A 40 33.63 19.69 14.88
C THR A 40 33.71 18.37 15.63
N GLY A 41 32.65 17.96 16.32
CA GLY A 41 32.56 16.68 17.02
C GLY A 41 31.19 16.50 17.70
N GLY A 42 30.99 15.36 18.36
CA GLY A 42 29.73 15.02 19.02
C GLY A 42 28.67 14.42 18.08
N ASP A 43 27.44 14.36 18.56
CA ASP A 43 26.30 13.74 17.87
C ASP A 43 25.23 14.79 17.50
N ILE A 44 24.67 14.67 16.30
CA ILE A 44 23.53 15.46 15.82
C ILE A 44 22.37 14.51 15.65
N ASP A 45 21.38 14.57 16.54
CA ASP A 45 20.30 13.59 16.63
C ASP A 45 18.96 14.19 16.20
N ALA A 46 18.18 13.45 15.41
CA ALA A 46 16.80 13.77 15.07
C ALA A 46 15.89 12.59 15.37
N LYS A 47 14.81 12.85 16.11
CA LYS A 47 13.85 11.85 16.59
C LYS A 47 12.41 12.29 16.30
N ASN A 48 11.51 11.32 16.20
CA ASN A 48 10.06 11.52 16.13
C ASN A 48 9.61 12.54 15.06
N GLY A 49 10.22 12.48 13.88
CA GLY A 49 9.88 13.36 12.75
C GLY A 49 10.71 14.64 12.66
N ALA A 50 11.70 14.83 13.52
CA ALA A 50 12.60 15.97 13.46
C ALA A 50 13.57 15.92 12.26
N ILE A 51 14.27 17.02 12.03
CA ILE A 51 15.27 17.20 10.98
C ILE A 51 16.65 17.37 11.64
N ASN A 52 17.68 16.63 11.19
CA ASN A 52 19.04 16.84 11.70
C ASN A 52 19.58 18.20 11.21
N VAL A 53 19.50 18.47 9.91
CA VAL A 53 20.14 19.62 9.29
C VAL A 53 19.18 20.33 8.35
N TYR A 54 18.94 21.61 8.57
CA TYR A 54 18.27 22.49 7.62
C TYR A 54 19.15 23.70 7.30
N SER A 55 19.68 23.79 6.09
CA SER A 55 20.39 24.97 5.62
C SER A 55 19.53 25.72 4.60
N ASP A 56 18.87 26.78 5.06
CA ASP A 56 18.11 27.68 4.20
C ASP A 56 19.03 28.73 3.57
N LYS A 57 19.86 29.38 4.40
CA LYS A 57 20.88 30.36 4.00
C LYS A 57 22.09 30.29 4.94
N GLY A 58 23.30 30.41 4.42
CA GLY A 58 24.55 30.28 5.20
C GLY A 58 25.20 28.91 5.02
N THR A 59 26.05 28.50 5.97
CA THR A 59 26.87 27.28 5.81
C THR A 59 26.91 26.42 7.08
N ILE A 60 26.68 25.12 6.94
CA ILE A 60 26.87 24.14 8.01
C ILE A 60 28.05 23.24 7.62
N ASN A 61 29.17 23.36 8.35
CA ASN A 61 30.39 22.60 8.14
C ASN A 61 30.46 21.40 9.07
N PHE A 62 30.56 20.19 8.52
CA PHE A 62 30.87 18.97 9.26
C PHE A 62 32.38 18.71 9.27
N LYS A 63 32.96 18.76 10.47
CA LYS A 63 34.39 18.65 10.74
C LYS A 63 34.75 17.48 11.67
N GLY A 64 33.80 16.59 11.96
CA GLY A 64 34.00 15.41 12.81
C GLY A 64 32.79 14.96 13.62
N ALA A 65 31.63 15.61 13.51
CA ALA A 65 30.40 15.18 14.16
C ALA A 65 29.77 13.96 13.46
N THR A 66 29.05 13.14 14.23
CA THR A 66 28.23 12.04 13.73
C THR A 66 26.77 12.49 13.64
N ILE A 67 26.05 12.05 12.62
CA ILE A 67 24.63 12.37 12.45
C ILE A 67 23.81 11.10 12.70
N ASN A 68 22.80 11.15 13.55
CA ASN A 68 21.89 10.03 13.80
C ASN A 68 20.45 10.44 13.46
N THR A 69 19.89 9.79 12.45
CA THR A 69 18.51 10.02 11.99
C THR A 69 17.67 8.83 12.41
N ALA A 70 16.79 9.04 13.39
CA ALA A 70 15.87 8.00 13.85
C ALA A 70 14.75 7.75 12.84
N ALA A 71 13.90 6.76 13.14
CA ALA A 71 12.75 6.42 12.30
C ALA A 71 11.87 7.65 12.03
N ASN A 72 11.33 7.72 10.81
CA ASN A 72 10.45 8.78 10.31
C ASN A 72 11.05 10.20 10.36
N SER A 73 12.35 10.34 10.63
CA SER A 73 13.06 11.61 10.72
C SER A 73 13.86 11.89 9.45
N LEU A 74 14.32 13.13 9.27
CA LEU A 74 15.02 13.58 8.06
C LEU A 74 16.46 14.02 8.38
N THR A 75 17.43 13.59 7.59
CA THR A 75 18.83 14.02 7.78
C THR A 75 19.06 15.43 7.26
N PHE A 76 18.77 15.68 5.98
CA PHE A 76 19.11 16.92 5.29
C PHE A 76 17.91 17.54 4.58
N MET A 77 17.68 18.81 4.90
CA MET A 77 16.80 19.71 4.16
C MET A 77 17.62 20.91 3.67
N LYS A 78 17.38 21.35 2.44
CA LYS A 78 17.89 22.61 1.91
C LYS A 78 16.74 23.59 1.70
N GLY A 79 16.99 24.86 1.94
CA GLY A 79 16.04 25.90 1.59
C GLY A 79 16.25 26.44 0.18
N ALA A 80 15.41 27.39 -0.20
CA ALA A 80 15.49 28.04 -1.51
C ALA A 80 16.55 29.14 -1.56
N ASN A 81 17.11 29.54 -0.42
CA ASN A 81 17.93 30.75 -0.26
C ASN A 81 19.45 30.50 -0.34
N GLY A 82 19.88 29.37 -0.91
CA GLY A 82 21.28 29.09 -1.23
C GLY A 82 22.14 28.61 -0.05
N GLY A 83 21.53 28.04 1.00
CA GLY A 83 22.26 27.37 2.07
C GLY A 83 23.18 26.23 1.60
N ILE A 84 24.30 26.05 2.30
CA ILE A 84 25.34 25.07 1.98
C ILE A 84 25.54 24.13 3.17
N VAL A 85 25.65 22.83 2.88
CA VAL A 85 26.17 21.83 3.83
C VAL A 85 27.52 21.36 3.30
N ASP A 86 28.58 21.49 4.08
CA ASP A 86 29.94 21.15 3.66
C ASP A 86 30.55 20.06 4.53
N PHE A 87 30.89 18.91 3.93
CA PHE A 87 31.55 17.80 4.61
C PHE A 87 33.07 17.97 4.57
N VAL A 88 33.56 18.96 5.32
CA VAL A 88 34.99 19.33 5.38
C VAL A 88 35.87 18.13 5.77
N ASN A 89 35.41 17.31 6.72
CA ASN A 89 36.07 16.07 7.14
C ASN A 89 35.13 14.86 6.95
N PRO A 90 35.66 13.62 6.96
CA PRO A 90 34.84 12.42 6.95
C PRO A 90 33.72 12.47 7.99
N THR A 91 32.49 12.21 7.55
CA THR A 91 31.27 12.34 8.33
C THR A 91 30.39 11.12 8.11
N THR A 92 29.90 10.52 9.19
CA THR A 92 28.96 9.39 9.12
C THR A 92 27.56 9.86 9.50
N ALA A 93 26.57 9.51 8.66
CA ALA A 93 25.16 9.62 8.98
C ALA A 93 24.54 8.23 9.14
N ASN A 94 24.09 7.90 10.35
CA ASN A 94 23.39 6.66 10.67
C ASN A 94 21.89 6.83 10.46
N ILE A 95 21.32 6.05 9.54
CA ILE A 95 19.92 6.18 9.15
C ILE A 95 19.16 4.95 9.62
N ALA A 96 18.28 5.14 10.59
CA ALA A 96 17.41 4.08 11.10
C ALA A 96 16.35 3.69 10.05
N THR A 97 15.73 2.51 10.23
CA THR A 97 14.58 2.07 9.44
C THR A 97 13.51 3.18 9.36
N ASN A 98 12.97 3.43 8.17
CA ASN A 98 12.06 4.53 7.84
C ASN A 98 12.63 5.96 8.02
N GLY A 99 13.88 6.13 8.44
CA GLY A 99 14.58 7.43 8.36
C GLY A 99 14.87 7.78 6.90
N THR A 100 14.97 9.09 6.60
CA THR A 100 15.22 9.58 5.24
C THR A 100 16.42 10.51 5.19
N VAL A 101 17.27 10.38 4.18
CA VAL A 101 18.47 11.23 4.06
C VAL A 101 18.15 12.60 3.48
N PHE A 102 17.66 12.67 2.24
CA PHE A 102 17.47 13.94 1.53
C PHE A 102 15.99 14.28 1.34
N TYR A 103 15.64 15.54 1.57
CA TYR A 103 14.33 16.08 1.22
C TYR A 103 14.35 16.76 -0.15
N MET A 104 13.42 16.37 -1.02
CA MET A 104 13.18 17.01 -2.31
C MET A 104 12.00 17.97 -2.21
N ALA A 105 12.27 19.24 -2.48
CA ALA A 105 11.22 20.25 -2.55
C ALA A 105 10.26 19.90 -3.70
N PRO A 106 8.93 19.87 -3.45
CA PRO A 106 7.97 19.55 -4.48
C PRO A 106 7.94 20.67 -5.53
N SER A 107 7.85 20.29 -6.81
CA SER A 107 7.64 21.24 -7.91
C SER A 107 6.22 21.81 -7.91
N VAL A 108 5.27 21.09 -7.31
CA VAL A 108 3.90 21.56 -7.08
C VAL A 108 3.85 22.31 -5.74
N SER A 109 3.69 23.64 -5.80
CA SER A 109 3.57 24.51 -4.63
C SER A 109 2.59 25.66 -4.90
N PRO A 110 1.64 25.98 -3.99
CA PRO A 110 1.42 25.33 -2.69
C PRO A 110 0.95 23.87 -2.81
N ALA A 111 0.96 23.13 -1.70
CA ALA A 111 0.52 21.74 -1.67
C ALA A 111 -0.90 21.62 -2.26
N PRO A 112 -1.12 20.72 -3.24
CA PRO A 112 -2.38 20.64 -3.94
C PRO A 112 -3.46 19.96 -3.09
N THR A 113 -4.72 20.38 -3.25
CA THR A 113 -5.88 19.80 -2.57
C THR A 113 -6.52 18.62 -3.32
N VAL A 114 -6.15 18.45 -4.59
CA VAL A 114 -6.53 17.32 -5.46
C VAL A 114 -5.26 16.72 -6.07
N PRO A 115 -5.26 15.43 -6.47
CA PRO A 115 -4.10 14.80 -7.09
C PRO A 115 -3.53 15.62 -8.24
N THR A 116 -2.34 16.18 -8.02
CA THR A 116 -1.59 16.99 -8.99
C THR A 116 -0.13 16.65 -8.80
N TYR A 117 0.56 16.32 -9.88
CA TYR A 117 1.92 15.78 -9.82
C TYR A 117 2.86 16.56 -10.74
N GLY A 118 4.10 16.74 -10.30
CA GLY A 118 5.21 17.11 -11.17
C GLY A 118 6.03 15.89 -11.57
N THR A 119 6.71 15.93 -12.71
CA THR A 119 7.57 14.83 -13.13
C THR A 119 8.78 14.67 -12.20
N PHE A 120 9.11 13.42 -11.86
CA PHE A 120 10.33 13.07 -11.14
C PHE A 120 11.06 11.92 -11.84
N THR A 121 12.36 12.09 -12.07
CA THR A 121 13.21 11.11 -12.77
C THR A 121 14.34 10.60 -11.87
N GLY A 122 14.18 10.72 -10.55
CA GLY A 122 15.22 10.39 -9.59
C GLY A 122 16.13 11.58 -9.23
N LEU A 123 16.98 11.35 -8.22
CA LEU A 123 17.98 12.30 -7.76
C LEU A 123 19.04 12.57 -8.83
N SER A 124 19.38 13.84 -9.00
CA SER A 124 20.39 14.33 -9.92
C SER A 124 21.55 15.02 -9.20
N ALA A 125 22.65 15.27 -9.92
CA ALA A 125 23.77 16.04 -9.40
C ALA A 125 23.36 17.47 -8.96
N SER A 126 22.36 18.07 -9.61
CA SER A 126 21.83 19.39 -9.22
C SER A 126 21.10 19.36 -7.88
N ASP A 127 20.44 18.25 -7.54
CA ASP A 127 19.71 18.13 -6.28
C ASP A 127 20.65 18.09 -5.08
N VAL A 128 21.86 17.55 -5.29
CA VAL A 128 22.90 17.45 -4.26
C VAL A 128 23.99 18.52 -4.39
N ALA A 129 23.86 19.50 -5.29
CA ALA A 129 24.90 20.49 -5.57
C ALA A 129 25.25 21.39 -4.37
N SER A 130 24.31 21.61 -3.44
CA SER A 130 24.53 22.37 -2.20
C SER A 130 25.24 21.58 -1.11
N PHE A 131 25.53 20.30 -1.35
CA PHE A 131 26.27 19.44 -0.44
C PHE A 131 27.72 19.34 -0.91
N HIS A 132 28.57 20.21 -0.37
CA HIS A 132 29.98 20.27 -0.74
C HIS A 132 30.78 19.13 -0.10
N ASN A 133 31.82 18.69 -0.81
CA ASN A 133 32.71 17.60 -0.40
C ASN A 133 31.94 16.30 -0.05
N LEU A 134 30.88 16.01 -0.81
CA LEU A 134 29.96 14.90 -0.57
C LEU A 134 30.66 13.53 -0.51
N ASN A 135 31.84 13.38 -1.11
CA ASN A 135 32.71 12.21 -1.01
C ASN A 135 33.31 11.96 0.38
N ASN A 136 33.12 12.88 1.32
CA ASN A 136 33.45 12.66 2.72
C ASN A 136 32.25 12.15 3.54
N LEU A 137 31.05 12.10 2.95
CA LEU A 137 29.85 11.58 3.61
C LEU A 137 29.72 10.06 3.43
N THR A 138 29.57 9.35 4.53
CA THR A 138 29.14 7.95 4.56
C THR A 138 27.73 7.85 5.12
N LEU A 139 26.81 7.33 4.32
CA LEU A 139 25.45 7.01 4.71
C LEU A 139 25.39 5.54 5.17
N ASN A 140 25.25 5.34 6.47
CA ASN A 140 25.09 4.01 7.07
C ASN A 140 23.59 3.67 7.16
N MET A 141 23.11 2.96 6.14
CA MET A 141 21.70 2.72 5.90
C MET A 141 21.22 1.46 6.64
N SER A 142 20.11 1.58 7.38
CA SER A 142 19.38 0.42 7.91
C SER A 142 18.44 -0.17 6.85
N LYS A 143 17.97 -1.41 7.07
CA LYS A 143 16.91 -2.01 6.26
C LYS A 143 15.69 -1.07 6.22
N ASP A 144 15.13 -0.86 5.03
CA ASP A 144 13.94 -0.02 4.77
C ASP A 144 14.09 1.47 5.19
N SER A 145 15.32 1.96 5.35
CA SER A 145 15.60 3.41 5.36
C SER A 145 15.55 4.00 3.95
N ASN A 146 15.43 5.32 3.78
CA ASN A 146 15.21 5.96 2.48
C ASN A 146 16.35 6.93 2.13
N ILE A 147 16.83 6.92 0.88
CA ILE A 147 17.81 7.92 0.42
C ILE A 147 17.14 9.28 0.24
N ALA A 148 16.00 9.36 -0.44
CA ALA A 148 15.31 10.63 -0.59
C ALA A 148 13.79 10.51 -0.47
N VAL A 149 13.15 11.57 0.00
CA VAL A 149 11.70 11.73 -0.05
C VAL A 149 11.33 12.77 -1.11
N ALA A 150 10.37 12.42 -1.94
CA ALA A 150 9.72 13.33 -2.88
C ALA A 150 8.20 13.29 -2.65
N SER A 151 7.53 14.41 -2.91
CA SER A 151 6.08 14.53 -2.70
C SER A 151 5.41 15.19 -3.89
N TYR A 152 4.18 14.79 -4.18
CA TYR A 152 3.41 15.31 -5.31
C TYR A 152 4.14 15.13 -6.64
N VAL A 153 4.75 13.95 -6.83
CA VAL A 153 5.46 13.62 -8.07
C VAL A 153 4.84 12.44 -8.80
N GLU A 154 5.05 12.37 -10.11
CA GLU A 154 4.80 11.17 -10.89
C GLU A 154 6.08 10.67 -11.57
N SER A 155 6.24 9.35 -11.60
CA SER A 155 7.40 8.67 -12.14
C SER A 155 7.03 7.30 -12.70
N ASP A 156 7.78 6.89 -13.72
CA ASP A 156 7.90 5.49 -14.10
C ASP A 156 9.07 4.85 -13.33
N LEU A 157 8.92 3.60 -12.93
CA LEU A 157 9.90 2.87 -12.13
C LEU A 157 11.24 2.72 -12.87
N SER A 158 11.21 2.57 -14.20
CA SER A 158 12.42 2.51 -15.04
C SER A 158 13.26 3.79 -14.96
N ASN A 159 12.61 4.96 -14.82
CA ASN A 159 13.30 6.24 -14.66
C ASN A 159 14.02 6.33 -13.30
N LEU A 160 13.49 5.66 -12.27
CA LEU A 160 14.07 5.69 -10.92
C LEU A 160 15.27 4.75 -10.75
N GLY A 161 15.50 3.84 -11.71
CA GLY A 161 16.62 2.90 -11.72
C GLY A 161 17.83 3.32 -12.58
N GLY A 162 17.71 4.38 -13.40
CA GLY A 162 18.67 4.71 -14.46
C GLY A 162 20.03 5.29 -14.00
N THR A 163 20.05 6.07 -12.92
CA THR A 163 21.30 6.59 -12.33
C THR A 163 21.61 5.86 -11.03
N SER A 164 22.79 5.24 -10.96
CA SER A 164 23.27 4.68 -9.69
C SER A 164 23.39 5.82 -8.69
N ILE A 165 22.60 5.79 -7.61
CA ILE A 165 22.69 6.77 -6.52
C ILE A 165 24.13 6.90 -6.00
N ALA A 166 24.91 5.80 -6.06
CA ALA A 166 26.31 5.81 -5.65
C ALA A 166 27.21 6.73 -6.51
N SER A 167 26.79 7.10 -7.73
CA SER A 167 27.55 8.05 -8.56
C SER A 167 27.34 9.52 -8.17
N LEU A 168 26.44 9.81 -7.22
CA LEU A 168 26.18 11.18 -6.73
C LEU A 168 27.27 11.70 -5.79
N GLY A 169 28.25 10.85 -5.43
CA GLY A 169 29.49 11.28 -4.79
C GLY A 169 29.60 10.98 -3.31
N PHE A 170 28.59 10.45 -2.62
CA PHE A 170 28.70 9.94 -1.25
C PHE A 170 28.96 8.43 -1.20
N HIS A 171 29.35 7.93 -0.03
CA HIS A 171 29.51 6.50 0.23
C HIS A 171 28.26 5.89 0.86
N LEU A 172 27.90 4.69 0.43
CA LEU A 172 26.82 3.89 1.02
C LEU A 172 27.42 2.72 1.80
N SER A 173 26.95 2.53 3.03
CA SER A 173 27.27 1.37 3.87
C SER A 173 26.01 0.83 4.56
N GLY A 174 26.12 -0.31 5.23
CA GLY A 174 25.02 -0.91 5.98
C GLY A 174 24.21 -1.93 5.17
N SER A 175 22.90 -1.94 5.37
CA SER A 175 21.99 -2.89 4.72
C SER A 175 21.87 -2.60 3.21
N PRO A 176 21.87 -3.61 2.33
CA PRO A 176 21.56 -3.42 0.91
C PRO A 176 20.06 -3.23 0.63
N ASP A 177 19.19 -3.46 1.63
CA ASP A 177 17.73 -3.43 1.52
C ASP A 177 17.15 -2.05 1.88
N TYR A 178 17.92 -0.98 1.74
CA TYR A 178 17.38 0.38 1.83
C TYR A 178 16.51 0.70 0.60
N LYS A 179 15.65 1.69 0.75
CA LYS A 179 14.83 2.26 -0.30
C LYS A 179 15.54 3.43 -0.96
N THR A 180 15.50 3.44 -2.28
CA THR A 180 16.05 4.51 -3.11
C THR A 180 15.23 5.79 -2.94
N TYR A 181 13.90 5.67 -2.94
CA TYR A 181 13.00 6.81 -2.76
C TYR A 181 11.83 6.45 -1.85
N LEU A 182 11.39 7.41 -1.05
CA LEU A 182 10.06 7.48 -0.46
C LEU A 182 9.23 8.44 -1.29
N LEU A 183 8.19 7.94 -1.96
CA LEU A 183 7.24 8.75 -2.70
C LEU A 183 5.98 8.93 -1.84
N TYR A 184 5.71 10.17 -1.46
CA TYR A 184 4.56 10.53 -0.63
C TYR A 184 3.52 11.29 -1.45
N LYS A 185 2.23 10.93 -1.37
CA LYS A 185 1.17 11.59 -2.16
C LYS A 185 1.55 11.76 -3.62
N SER A 186 2.06 10.67 -4.19
CA SER A 186 2.70 10.62 -5.50
C SER A 186 2.05 9.54 -6.36
N LYS A 187 2.52 9.39 -7.60
CA LYS A 187 2.08 8.36 -8.54
C LYS A 187 3.28 7.61 -9.08
N LEU A 188 3.29 6.29 -8.93
CA LEU A 188 4.32 5.43 -9.50
C LEU A 188 3.71 4.46 -10.51
N THR A 189 4.30 4.38 -11.69
CA THR A 189 4.01 3.33 -12.68
C THR A 189 5.14 2.31 -12.68
N ALA A 190 4.85 1.04 -12.38
CA ALA A 190 5.75 -0.07 -12.67
C ALA A 190 5.61 -0.42 -14.16
N ASP A 191 6.43 0.23 -14.99
CA ASP A 191 6.38 0.16 -16.44
C ASP A 191 7.15 -1.05 -17.01
N SER A 192 6.95 -1.31 -18.31
CA SER A 192 7.54 -2.46 -18.97
C SER A 192 9.06 -2.51 -18.85
N GLY A 193 9.61 -3.69 -18.56
CA GLY A 193 11.05 -3.89 -18.36
C GLY A 193 11.52 -3.75 -16.91
N THR A 194 10.64 -3.33 -16.00
CA THR A 194 10.91 -3.31 -14.56
C THR A 194 10.45 -4.59 -13.86
N THR A 195 11.06 -4.90 -12.71
CA THR A 195 10.83 -6.14 -11.95
C THR A 195 10.38 -5.86 -10.51
N TYR A 196 9.92 -6.91 -9.81
CA TYR A 196 9.66 -6.84 -8.37
C TYR A 196 10.89 -6.37 -7.56
N ALA A 197 12.11 -6.74 -7.99
CA ALA A 197 13.33 -6.32 -7.32
C ALA A 197 13.62 -4.83 -7.47
N ASP A 198 13.13 -4.19 -8.52
CA ASP A 198 13.20 -2.74 -8.70
C ASP A 198 12.09 -2.07 -7.90
N PHE A 199 10.87 -2.60 -7.98
CA PHE A 199 9.71 -2.08 -7.27
C PHE A 199 9.94 -2.04 -5.75
N LYS A 200 10.50 -3.11 -5.16
CA LYS A 200 10.77 -3.18 -3.72
C LYS A 200 11.80 -2.18 -3.20
N LYS A 201 12.53 -1.48 -4.08
CA LYS A 201 13.44 -0.39 -3.71
C LYS A 201 12.73 0.94 -3.53
N ILE A 202 11.44 1.04 -3.84
CA ILE A 202 10.66 2.26 -3.67
C ILE A 202 9.73 2.08 -2.47
N ALA A 203 9.76 3.02 -1.54
CA ALA A 203 8.73 3.18 -0.53
C ALA A 203 7.64 4.12 -1.05
N LEU A 204 6.38 3.78 -0.76
CA LEU A 204 5.21 4.53 -1.18
C LEU A 204 4.31 4.76 0.03
N SER A 205 3.83 5.99 0.18
CA SER A 205 2.88 6.35 1.25
C SER A 205 1.80 7.27 0.72
N ASN A 206 0.54 6.94 1.03
CA ASN A 206 -0.66 7.63 0.55
C ASN A 206 -0.55 7.99 -0.95
N SER A 207 -0.21 7.01 -1.79
CA SER A 207 0.17 7.22 -3.19
C SER A 207 -0.63 6.34 -4.15
N THR A 208 -0.66 6.74 -5.41
CA THR A 208 -1.18 5.95 -6.53
C THR A 208 -0.10 5.02 -7.05
N ILE A 209 -0.46 3.77 -7.34
CA ILE A 209 0.42 2.75 -7.90
C ILE A 209 -0.26 2.10 -9.10
N ILE A 210 0.43 2.09 -10.25
CA ILE A 210 -0.03 1.45 -11.48
C ILE A 210 0.95 0.34 -11.84
N ASN A 211 0.46 -0.88 -12.04
CA ASN A 211 1.25 -1.98 -12.55
C ASN A 211 0.98 -2.22 -14.05
N ASP A 212 1.94 -1.85 -14.89
CA ASP A 212 1.97 -2.08 -16.34
C ASP A 212 3.04 -3.12 -16.74
N THR A 213 3.50 -3.95 -15.80
CA THR A 213 4.49 -5.01 -16.00
C THR A 213 4.12 -6.32 -15.28
N THR A 214 5.00 -7.30 -15.29
CA THR A 214 4.89 -8.48 -14.42
C THR A 214 5.65 -8.25 -13.12
N LEU A 215 4.92 -8.19 -12.01
CA LEU A 215 5.51 -8.18 -10.66
C LEU A 215 5.33 -9.56 -10.04
N SER A 216 6.41 -10.35 -10.04
CA SER A 216 6.40 -11.74 -9.57
C SER A 216 7.47 -11.99 -8.50
N THR A 217 7.11 -12.74 -7.46
CA THR A 217 8.01 -13.24 -6.42
C THR A 217 7.44 -14.48 -5.72
N SER A 218 8.34 -15.27 -5.12
CA SER A 218 8.01 -16.40 -4.23
C SER A 218 8.32 -16.11 -2.77
N ASP A 219 8.61 -14.85 -2.43
CA ASP A 219 8.83 -14.43 -1.05
C ASP A 219 7.53 -14.57 -0.23
N ASN A 220 7.65 -14.98 1.03
CA ASN A 220 6.51 -15.04 1.95
C ASN A 220 6.25 -13.66 2.58
N ASN A 221 5.01 -13.42 3.01
CA ASN A 221 4.59 -12.19 3.71
C ASN A 221 4.80 -10.91 2.88
N VAL A 222 4.58 -10.98 1.56
CA VAL A 222 4.73 -9.83 0.67
C VAL A 222 3.48 -8.97 0.73
N ASN A 223 3.66 -7.66 0.95
CA ASN A 223 2.64 -6.64 0.76
C ASN A 223 3.04 -5.80 -0.46
N LEU A 224 2.42 -6.05 -1.62
CA LEU A 224 2.90 -5.48 -2.89
C LEU A 224 2.40 -4.03 -3.09
N MET A 225 1.10 -3.85 -3.32
CA MET A 225 0.49 -2.54 -3.55
C MET A 225 -0.43 -2.22 -2.38
N THR A 226 0.10 -1.69 -1.28
CA THR A 226 -0.67 -1.45 -0.05
C THR A 226 -0.60 0.01 0.37
N GLN A 227 -1.73 0.73 0.43
CA GLN A 227 -1.77 2.17 0.68
C GLN A 227 -2.93 2.58 1.58
N GLU A 228 -2.74 3.60 2.41
CA GLU A 228 -3.79 4.14 3.27
C GLU A 228 -3.98 5.62 3.00
N ASN A 229 -5.24 6.01 2.82
CA ASN A 229 -5.63 7.38 2.56
C ASN A 229 -6.43 7.95 3.73
N ILE A 230 -5.97 9.06 4.27
CA ILE A 230 -6.66 9.82 5.32
C ILE A 230 -7.41 11.03 4.78
N GLU A 231 -7.31 11.28 3.47
CA GLU A 231 -7.96 12.41 2.80
C GLU A 231 -9.40 12.07 2.39
N THR A 232 -10.29 13.05 2.35
CA THR A 232 -11.67 12.83 1.87
C THR A 232 -11.72 12.39 0.39
N ASN A 233 -10.76 12.83 -0.43
CA ASN A 233 -10.70 12.45 -1.83
C ASN A 233 -9.96 11.10 -2.00
N LYS A 234 -10.69 10.07 -2.44
CA LYS A 234 -10.16 8.73 -2.74
C LYS A 234 -9.11 8.70 -3.85
N ASP A 235 -9.10 9.69 -4.76
CA ASP A 235 -8.20 9.71 -5.91
C ASP A 235 -6.71 9.87 -5.54
N TRP A 236 -6.42 10.22 -4.28
CA TRP A 236 -5.06 10.21 -3.74
C TRP A 236 -4.45 8.80 -3.71
N VAL A 237 -5.28 7.77 -3.51
CA VAL A 237 -4.86 6.36 -3.52
C VAL A 237 -5.64 5.59 -4.57
N GLN A 238 -4.98 5.31 -5.69
CA GLN A 238 -5.48 4.41 -6.73
C GLN A 238 -4.46 3.29 -6.94
N LEU A 239 -4.91 2.05 -6.81
CA LEU A 239 -4.11 0.85 -7.04
C LEU A 239 -4.66 0.15 -8.27
N ILE A 240 -3.87 0.13 -9.34
CA ILE A 240 -4.34 -0.36 -10.64
C ILE A 240 -3.41 -1.45 -11.13
N ASN A 241 -3.93 -2.66 -11.34
CA ASN A 241 -3.24 -3.74 -12.03
C ASN A 241 -3.73 -3.85 -13.48
N ASN A 242 -2.86 -3.57 -14.44
CA ASN A 242 -3.14 -3.73 -15.87
C ASN A 242 -2.46 -4.97 -16.48
N LYS A 243 -1.62 -5.66 -15.71
CA LYS A 243 -0.79 -6.79 -16.17
C LYS A 243 -0.82 -7.93 -15.15
N THR A 244 0.35 -8.45 -14.77
CA THR A 244 0.48 -9.68 -13.99
C THR A 244 1.03 -9.35 -12.62
N ILE A 245 0.34 -9.80 -11.58
CA ILE A 245 0.87 -9.90 -10.22
C ILE A 245 0.93 -11.39 -9.86
N GLU A 246 2.08 -11.87 -9.39
CA GLU A 246 2.25 -13.26 -8.98
C GLU A 246 3.02 -13.32 -7.65
N LEU A 247 2.29 -13.55 -6.55
CA LEU A 247 2.85 -13.67 -5.21
C LEU A 247 2.65 -15.10 -4.73
N THR A 248 3.56 -15.99 -5.11
CA THR A 248 3.42 -17.45 -4.86
C THR A 248 3.86 -17.87 -3.46
N GLY A 249 4.56 -17.01 -2.74
CA GLY A 249 4.88 -17.23 -1.32
C GLY A 249 3.65 -17.05 -0.42
N THR A 250 3.69 -17.69 0.75
CA THR A 250 2.56 -17.75 1.68
C THR A 250 2.30 -16.41 2.38
N ASN A 251 1.08 -16.21 2.87
CA ASN A 251 0.66 -15.02 3.62
C ASN A 251 0.88 -13.69 2.87
N SER A 252 0.80 -13.70 1.54
CA SER A 252 1.03 -12.51 0.72
C SER A 252 -0.25 -11.77 0.39
N LEU A 253 -0.14 -10.46 0.18
CA LEU A 253 -1.22 -9.53 -0.15
C LEU A 253 -0.83 -8.72 -1.40
N ALA A 254 -1.59 -8.88 -2.48
CA ALA A 254 -1.31 -8.16 -3.72
C ALA A 254 -1.73 -6.70 -3.65
N MET A 255 -3.00 -6.42 -3.33
CA MET A 255 -3.53 -5.06 -3.34
C MET A 255 -4.35 -4.77 -2.08
N TYR A 256 -4.03 -3.69 -1.39
CA TYR A 256 -4.80 -3.21 -0.25
C TYR A 256 -4.93 -1.70 -0.20
N ALA A 257 -6.15 -1.24 0.07
CA ALA A 257 -6.40 0.16 0.33
C ALA A 257 -7.41 0.39 1.46
N SER A 258 -7.16 1.45 2.23
CA SER A 258 -8.17 2.10 3.08
C SER A 258 -8.51 3.46 2.50
N ASN A 259 -9.81 3.67 2.19
CA ASN A 259 -10.35 4.90 1.58
C ASN A 259 -9.66 5.27 0.24
N GLY A 260 -9.56 4.30 -0.66
CA GLY A 260 -8.98 4.49 -1.99
C GLY A 260 -9.78 3.78 -3.08
N LYS A 261 -9.12 3.55 -4.22
CA LYS A 261 -9.66 2.76 -5.34
C LYS A 261 -8.71 1.61 -5.67
N ILE A 262 -9.24 0.42 -5.86
CA ILE A 262 -8.51 -0.77 -6.30
C ILE A 262 -9.15 -1.28 -7.59
N LYS A 263 -8.33 -1.48 -8.62
CA LYS A 263 -8.78 -2.00 -9.92
C LYS A 263 -7.86 -3.12 -10.40
N ASN A 264 -8.43 -4.30 -10.64
CA ASN A 264 -7.81 -5.35 -11.45
C ASN A 264 -8.45 -5.30 -12.85
N SER A 265 -7.73 -4.76 -13.82
CA SER A 265 -8.26 -4.44 -15.15
C SER A 265 -8.59 -5.70 -15.96
N ALA A 266 -9.47 -5.56 -16.96
CA ALA A 266 -9.74 -6.63 -17.91
C ALA A 266 -8.45 -7.06 -18.63
N GLY A 267 -8.21 -8.38 -18.69
CA GLY A 267 -6.97 -8.96 -19.24
C GLY A 267 -5.76 -8.92 -18.29
N ALA A 268 -5.89 -8.32 -17.11
CA ALA A 268 -4.91 -8.41 -16.03
C ALA A 268 -5.15 -9.68 -15.20
N ASN A 269 -4.10 -10.16 -14.54
CA ASN A 269 -4.17 -11.33 -13.67
C ASN A 269 -3.47 -11.07 -12.32
N ILE A 270 -4.01 -11.68 -11.26
CA ILE A 270 -3.40 -11.76 -9.93
C ILE A 270 -3.36 -13.22 -9.51
N THR A 271 -2.19 -13.73 -9.15
CA THR A 271 -1.99 -15.08 -8.59
C THR A 271 -1.42 -14.97 -7.18
N ILE A 272 -2.07 -15.63 -6.22
CA ILE A 272 -1.67 -15.65 -4.80
C ILE A 272 -1.44 -17.10 -4.37
N GLY A 273 -0.33 -17.33 -3.66
CA GLY A 273 -0.02 -18.58 -2.99
C GLY A 273 -0.95 -18.88 -1.82
N ASP A 274 -0.54 -19.81 -0.95
CA ASP A 274 -1.39 -20.23 0.17
C ASP A 274 -1.52 -19.13 1.24
N THR A 275 -2.64 -19.17 1.97
CA THR A 275 -3.00 -18.30 3.09
C THR A 275 -2.91 -16.80 2.81
N GLY A 276 -2.92 -16.39 1.54
CA GLY A 276 -2.81 -15.01 1.10
C GLY A 276 -4.14 -14.34 0.79
N THR A 277 -4.07 -13.09 0.32
CA THR A 277 -5.23 -12.33 -0.15
C THR A 277 -4.90 -11.56 -1.43
N ALA A 278 -5.75 -11.62 -2.45
CA ALA A 278 -5.47 -10.88 -3.69
C ALA A 278 -5.84 -9.40 -3.54
N ILE A 279 -7.09 -9.10 -3.19
CA ILE A 279 -7.58 -7.73 -3.02
C ILE A 279 -8.21 -7.58 -1.63
N TYR A 280 -7.78 -6.56 -0.89
CA TYR A 280 -8.34 -6.23 0.42
C TYR A 280 -8.73 -4.75 0.53
N GLY A 281 -10.00 -4.49 0.79
CA GLY A 281 -10.50 -3.16 1.17
C GLY A 281 -10.83 -3.13 2.65
N LYS A 282 -10.42 -2.07 3.36
CA LYS A 282 -10.82 -1.85 4.75
C LYS A 282 -11.21 -0.41 4.99
N ASN A 283 -12.31 -0.16 5.67
CA ASN A 283 -12.61 1.17 6.18
C ASN A 283 -12.01 1.35 7.59
N LYS A 284 -10.98 2.22 7.71
CA LYS A 284 -10.38 2.59 9.00
C LYS A 284 -10.92 3.90 9.60
N GLY A 285 -12.06 4.36 9.13
CA GLY A 285 -12.73 5.59 9.57
C GLY A 285 -12.68 6.74 8.56
N ALA A 286 -11.85 6.65 7.52
CA ALA A 286 -11.77 7.67 6.47
C ALA A 286 -12.77 7.45 5.31
N GLY A 287 -13.27 6.22 5.14
CA GLY A 287 -14.20 5.87 4.07
C GLY A 287 -13.99 4.45 3.54
N ASP A 288 -15.01 3.93 2.87
CA ASP A 288 -14.97 2.63 2.18
C ASP A 288 -14.04 2.69 0.95
N THR A 289 -13.42 1.57 0.58
CA THR A 289 -12.57 1.49 -0.62
C THR A 289 -13.39 1.02 -1.82
N ASP A 290 -13.25 1.68 -2.97
CA ASP A 290 -13.91 1.26 -4.20
C ASP A 290 -13.11 0.11 -4.82
N ILE A 291 -13.70 -1.09 -4.95
CA ILE A 291 -13.04 -2.27 -5.54
C ILE A 291 -13.72 -2.63 -6.86
N GLU A 292 -12.92 -2.79 -7.92
CA GLU A 292 -13.36 -3.31 -9.22
C GLU A 292 -12.44 -4.46 -9.65
N ASN A 293 -12.97 -5.69 -9.67
CA ASN A 293 -12.30 -6.80 -10.37
C ASN A 293 -12.97 -7.05 -11.71
N SER A 294 -12.26 -6.77 -12.81
CA SER A 294 -12.65 -7.06 -14.18
C SER A 294 -11.70 -8.06 -14.87
N GLY A 295 -10.60 -8.40 -14.20
CA GLY A 295 -9.58 -9.35 -14.68
C GLY A 295 -9.73 -10.75 -14.09
N GLU A 296 -8.61 -11.47 -14.03
CA GLU A 296 -8.52 -12.79 -13.45
C GLU A 296 -7.83 -12.75 -12.08
N ILE A 297 -8.32 -13.54 -11.13
CA ILE A 297 -7.70 -13.76 -9.82
C ILE A 297 -7.61 -15.27 -9.59
N THR A 298 -6.44 -15.78 -9.21
CA THR A 298 -6.25 -17.16 -8.77
C THR A 298 -5.65 -17.18 -7.38
N VAL A 299 -6.22 -17.95 -6.46
CA VAL A 299 -5.74 -18.03 -5.07
C VAL A 299 -5.54 -19.47 -4.61
N GLY A 300 -4.51 -19.69 -3.78
CA GLY A 300 -4.13 -20.97 -3.21
C GLY A 300 -4.98 -21.41 -2.00
N GLN A 301 -4.49 -22.39 -1.26
CA GLN A 301 -5.17 -22.97 -0.10
C GLN A 301 -5.37 -21.92 1.00
N GLY A 302 -6.55 -21.91 1.64
CA GLY A 302 -6.86 -21.03 2.76
C GLY A 302 -6.81 -19.53 2.43
N SER A 303 -6.80 -19.17 1.15
CA SER A 303 -6.64 -17.80 0.68
C SER A 303 -7.98 -17.16 0.34
N THR A 304 -8.03 -15.83 0.30
CA THR A 304 -9.21 -15.07 -0.11
C THR A 304 -8.92 -14.25 -1.37
N ALA A 305 -9.74 -14.36 -2.42
CA ALA A 305 -9.55 -13.55 -3.61
C ALA A 305 -9.92 -12.08 -3.35
N ILE A 306 -11.16 -11.80 -2.94
CA ILE A 306 -11.58 -10.42 -2.63
C ILE A 306 -12.13 -10.36 -1.22
N TYR A 307 -11.56 -9.50 -0.38
CA TYR A 307 -12.01 -9.27 0.98
C TYR A 307 -12.35 -7.80 1.19
N ALA A 308 -13.52 -7.51 1.77
CA ALA A 308 -13.85 -6.18 2.25
C ALA A 308 -14.35 -6.22 3.70
N GLU A 309 -13.80 -5.34 4.53
CA GLU A 309 -14.05 -5.30 5.97
C GLU A 309 -14.38 -3.87 6.46
N ASP A 310 -15.30 -3.81 7.43
CA ASP A 310 -15.73 -2.60 8.15
C ASP A 310 -16.42 -1.55 7.26
N TYR A 311 -16.87 -1.93 6.06
CA TYR A 311 -17.54 -1.00 5.14
C TYR A 311 -18.83 -0.46 5.74
N THR A 312 -19.10 0.84 5.57
CA THR A 312 -20.22 1.53 6.22
C THR A 312 -21.36 1.88 5.26
N THR A 313 -21.09 1.93 3.96
CA THR A 313 -22.06 2.41 2.96
C THR A 313 -22.03 1.63 1.64
N THR A 314 -20.85 1.21 1.16
CA THR A 314 -20.73 0.59 -0.17
C THR A 314 -20.79 -0.92 -0.10
N GLY A 315 -21.30 -1.51 -1.19
CA GLY A 315 -21.28 -2.93 -1.43
C GLY A 315 -19.93 -3.45 -1.90
N LEU A 316 -19.91 -4.67 -2.40
CA LEU A 316 -18.74 -5.30 -3.02
C LEU A 316 -19.18 -6.06 -4.27
N GLU A 317 -18.46 -5.90 -5.38
CA GLU A 317 -18.83 -6.48 -6.67
C GLU A 317 -17.63 -7.17 -7.34
N ASN A 318 -17.83 -8.37 -7.87
CA ASN A 318 -16.91 -9.05 -8.77
C ASN A 318 -17.50 -9.10 -10.19
N LYS A 319 -16.79 -8.59 -11.20
CA LYS A 319 -17.15 -8.70 -12.62
C LYS A 319 -16.23 -9.64 -13.40
N GLY A 320 -15.07 -9.93 -12.83
CA GLY A 320 -14.03 -10.76 -13.43
C GLY A 320 -14.21 -12.25 -13.14
N THR A 321 -13.12 -12.99 -13.33
CA THR A 321 -13.06 -14.43 -13.00
C THR A 321 -12.17 -14.64 -11.79
N ILE A 322 -12.67 -15.39 -10.82
CA ILE A 322 -11.94 -15.86 -9.64
C ILE A 322 -11.79 -17.38 -9.75
N THR A 323 -10.58 -17.89 -9.55
CA THR A 323 -10.25 -19.31 -9.50
C THR A 323 -9.70 -19.67 -8.11
N LEU A 324 -10.39 -20.59 -7.44
CA LEU A 324 -10.01 -21.16 -6.15
C LEU A 324 -9.21 -22.44 -6.41
N ALA A 325 -7.88 -22.30 -6.40
CA ALA A 325 -6.97 -23.38 -6.78
C ALA A 325 -6.66 -24.33 -5.61
N GLY A 326 -6.79 -23.87 -4.36
CA GLY A 326 -6.55 -24.68 -3.16
C GLY A 326 -7.76 -24.78 -2.22
N ASP A 327 -7.76 -25.82 -1.40
CA ASP A 327 -8.81 -26.07 -0.40
C ASP A 327 -8.92 -24.92 0.62
N ASN A 328 -10.09 -24.75 1.20
CA ASN A 328 -10.49 -23.66 2.08
C ASN A 328 -10.31 -22.26 1.48
N GLY A 329 -10.18 -22.14 0.15
CA GLY A 329 -10.19 -20.86 -0.54
C GLY A 329 -11.56 -20.20 -0.52
N ILE A 330 -11.58 -18.87 -0.43
CA ILE A 330 -12.80 -18.05 -0.47
C ILE A 330 -12.73 -17.12 -1.69
N GLY A 331 -13.78 -17.15 -2.52
CA GLY A 331 -13.86 -16.26 -3.69
C GLY A 331 -14.05 -14.81 -3.26
N MET A 332 -15.12 -14.55 -2.54
CA MET A 332 -15.41 -13.23 -2.01
C MET A 332 -15.83 -13.32 -0.54
N SER A 333 -15.29 -12.43 0.29
CA SER A 333 -15.62 -12.31 1.71
C SER A 333 -16.04 -10.87 2.01
N TYR A 334 -17.21 -10.71 2.64
CA TYR A 334 -17.74 -9.40 3.01
C TYR A 334 -18.14 -9.38 4.49
N LYS A 335 -17.49 -8.51 5.26
CA LYS A 335 -17.69 -8.34 6.71
C LYS A 335 -17.90 -6.87 7.03
N PRO A 336 -19.12 -6.35 6.86
CA PRO A 336 -19.36 -4.92 6.92
C PRO A 336 -19.81 -4.43 8.30
N ASN A 337 -19.92 -3.11 8.42
CA ASN A 337 -20.41 -2.36 9.57
C ASN A 337 -21.31 -1.21 9.08
N LEU A 338 -22.37 -1.56 8.38
CA LEU A 338 -23.19 -0.69 7.54
C LEU A 338 -24.02 0.30 8.34
N THR A 339 -24.37 1.39 7.67
CA THR A 339 -25.33 2.42 8.10
C THR A 339 -26.55 2.50 7.18
N SER A 340 -26.48 1.85 6.01
CA SER A 340 -27.54 1.77 5.00
C SER A 340 -27.47 0.44 4.26
N THR A 341 -28.59 0.04 3.64
CA THR A 341 -28.66 -1.18 2.83
C THR A 341 -27.75 -1.11 1.60
N THR A 342 -27.19 -2.24 1.20
CA THR A 342 -26.34 -2.35 0.00
C THR A 342 -26.37 -3.78 -0.58
N THR A 343 -25.57 -4.03 -1.62
CA THR A 343 -25.47 -5.32 -2.30
C THR A 343 -24.03 -5.84 -2.30
N PHE A 344 -23.88 -7.10 -1.93
CA PHE A 344 -22.65 -7.88 -2.11
C PHE A 344 -22.87 -8.87 -3.25
N GLU A 345 -22.23 -8.65 -4.40
CA GLU A 345 -22.58 -9.29 -5.67
C GLU A 345 -21.41 -10.01 -6.35
N ASN A 346 -21.67 -11.24 -6.79
CA ASN A 346 -20.91 -11.87 -7.86
C ASN A 346 -21.64 -11.72 -9.20
N ALA A 347 -21.17 -10.78 -10.01
CA ALA A 347 -21.61 -10.51 -11.38
C ALA A 347 -20.69 -11.11 -12.45
N GLY A 348 -19.69 -11.89 -12.03
CA GLY A 348 -18.76 -12.61 -12.89
C GLY A 348 -18.69 -14.09 -12.53
N LYS A 349 -17.49 -14.66 -12.59
CA LYS A 349 -17.30 -16.10 -12.36
C LYS A 349 -16.50 -16.38 -11.12
N ILE A 350 -16.95 -17.33 -10.31
CA ILE A 350 -16.16 -17.96 -9.26
C ILE A 350 -16.07 -19.45 -9.54
N LEU A 351 -14.87 -19.93 -9.84
CA LEU A 351 -14.58 -21.30 -10.24
C LEU A 351 -13.68 -21.93 -9.19
N SER A 352 -13.85 -23.22 -8.89
CA SER A 352 -12.93 -23.96 -8.03
C SER A 352 -12.42 -25.20 -8.72
N THR A 353 -11.10 -25.42 -8.65
CA THR A 353 -10.49 -26.73 -8.91
C THR A 353 -10.28 -27.50 -7.61
N ALA A 354 -10.37 -26.83 -6.46
CA ALA A 354 -10.27 -27.41 -5.14
C ALA A 354 -11.57 -28.08 -4.67
N SER A 355 -11.44 -28.98 -3.70
CA SER A 355 -12.56 -29.79 -3.18
C SER A 355 -13.41 -28.99 -2.22
N LYS A 356 -12.78 -28.27 -1.30
CA LYS A 356 -13.44 -27.51 -0.22
C LYS A 356 -13.24 -26.03 -0.49
N ALA A 357 -14.22 -25.34 -1.05
CA ALA A 357 -14.09 -23.92 -1.34
C ALA A 357 -15.41 -23.21 -1.05
N THR A 358 -15.34 -21.93 -0.70
CA THR A 358 -16.52 -21.09 -0.53
C THR A 358 -16.55 -20.05 -1.63
N GLY A 359 -17.64 -19.99 -2.41
CA GLY A 359 -17.77 -18.99 -3.47
C GLY A 359 -17.88 -17.59 -2.88
N MET A 360 -18.96 -17.36 -2.13
CA MET A 360 -19.23 -16.12 -1.42
C MET A 360 -19.45 -16.39 0.08
N PHE A 361 -18.75 -15.64 0.93
CA PHE A 361 -18.98 -15.61 2.37
C PHE A 361 -19.49 -14.23 2.80
N ALA A 362 -20.73 -14.19 3.29
CA ALA A 362 -21.42 -13.00 3.75
C ALA A 362 -21.58 -13.04 5.26
N SER A 363 -20.75 -12.28 5.98
CA SER A 363 -20.83 -12.17 7.44
C SER A 363 -22.00 -11.27 7.83
N LYS A 364 -22.75 -11.65 8.87
CA LYS A 364 -23.77 -10.80 9.47
C LYS A 364 -23.17 -9.41 9.76
N ASP A 365 -23.89 -8.38 9.32
CA ASP A 365 -23.50 -7.00 9.56
C ASP A 365 -23.38 -6.71 11.07
N ALA A 366 -22.32 -5.98 11.45
CA ALA A 366 -22.05 -5.68 12.86
C ALA A 366 -23.16 -4.84 13.51
N ASN A 367 -23.85 -3.99 12.74
CA ASN A 367 -24.97 -3.16 13.19
C ASN A 367 -26.34 -3.83 12.91
N SER A 368 -26.35 -5.06 12.40
CA SER A 368 -27.56 -5.77 11.95
C SER A 368 -28.36 -5.01 10.88
N VAL A 369 -27.70 -4.18 10.07
CA VAL A 369 -28.30 -3.55 8.89
C VAL A 369 -28.44 -4.58 7.78
N GLN A 370 -29.59 -4.57 7.11
CA GLN A 370 -29.85 -5.52 6.03
C GLN A 370 -28.99 -5.24 4.80
N TYR A 371 -28.42 -6.28 4.17
CA TYR A 371 -27.81 -6.17 2.83
C TYR A 371 -28.05 -7.43 2.01
N THR A 372 -28.15 -7.33 0.69
CA THR A 372 -28.39 -8.50 -0.17
C THR A 372 -27.08 -9.15 -0.57
N THR A 373 -26.98 -10.47 -0.42
CA THR A 373 -25.89 -11.26 -1.03
C THR A 373 -26.40 -11.88 -2.31
N LEU A 374 -25.87 -11.46 -3.46
CA LEU A 374 -26.39 -11.80 -4.78
C LEU A 374 -25.37 -12.55 -5.63
N ASN A 375 -25.75 -13.70 -6.17
CA ASN A 375 -25.09 -14.28 -7.33
C ASN A 375 -25.94 -14.00 -8.58
N SER A 376 -25.41 -13.20 -9.50
CA SER A 376 -26.07 -12.86 -10.77
C SER A 376 -25.46 -13.55 -11.98
N ASP A 377 -24.26 -14.12 -11.85
CA ASP A 377 -23.64 -14.95 -12.89
C ASP A 377 -23.24 -16.32 -12.30
N THR A 378 -21.97 -16.74 -12.35
CA THR A 378 -21.64 -18.16 -12.21
C THR A 378 -20.79 -18.44 -10.98
N ILE A 379 -21.21 -19.40 -10.18
CA ILE A 379 -20.41 -20.07 -9.15
C ILE A 379 -20.34 -21.56 -9.50
N SER A 380 -19.13 -22.11 -9.68
CA SER A 380 -18.91 -23.53 -9.98
C SER A 380 -17.79 -24.08 -9.10
N LEU A 381 -18.16 -24.90 -8.13
CA LEU A 381 -17.25 -25.39 -7.09
C LEU A 381 -17.07 -26.92 -7.14
N GLY A 382 -16.00 -27.40 -6.49
CA GLY A 382 -15.67 -28.81 -6.41
C GLY A 382 -16.57 -29.62 -5.47
N ALA A 383 -16.12 -30.86 -5.19
CA ALA A 383 -16.90 -31.90 -4.52
C ALA A 383 -17.61 -31.46 -3.22
N ASN A 384 -16.91 -30.74 -2.35
CA ASN A 384 -17.34 -30.33 -1.01
C ASN A 384 -17.48 -28.79 -0.90
N GLY A 385 -17.72 -28.09 -2.00
CA GLY A 385 -17.80 -26.62 -2.01
C GLY A 385 -19.12 -26.07 -1.47
N VAL A 386 -19.09 -24.84 -0.98
CA VAL A 386 -20.30 -24.07 -0.62
C VAL A 386 -20.42 -22.85 -1.53
N GLY A 387 -21.47 -22.77 -2.33
CA GLY A 387 -21.64 -21.70 -3.32
C GLY A 387 -21.74 -20.33 -2.66
N MET A 388 -22.79 -20.15 -1.85
CA MET A 388 -23.02 -18.95 -1.04
C MET A 388 -23.25 -19.36 0.41
N TYR A 389 -22.56 -18.70 1.33
CA TYR A 389 -22.66 -18.95 2.77
C TYR A 389 -22.86 -17.67 3.55
N THR A 390 -23.76 -17.72 4.55
CA THR A 390 -23.87 -16.68 5.58
C THR A 390 -23.95 -17.28 6.98
N ASP A 391 -23.37 -16.58 7.95
CA ASP A 391 -23.47 -16.87 9.39
C ASP A 391 -24.66 -16.17 10.08
N ALA A 392 -25.61 -15.63 9.29
CA ALA A 392 -26.87 -15.10 9.79
C ALA A 392 -27.65 -16.14 10.62
N SER A 393 -28.23 -15.69 11.73
CA SER A 393 -29.06 -16.51 12.63
C SER A 393 -30.49 -15.99 12.81
N SER A 394 -30.88 -15.00 12.01
CA SER A 394 -32.20 -14.38 12.02
C SER A 394 -32.55 -13.81 10.64
N THR A 395 -33.85 -13.71 10.36
CA THR A 395 -34.36 -13.03 9.16
C THR A 395 -33.99 -11.54 9.13
N GLY A 396 -34.05 -10.94 7.94
CA GLY A 396 -33.87 -9.51 7.72
C GLY A 396 -32.43 -9.01 7.82
N THR A 397 -31.43 -9.89 7.75
CA THR A 397 -30.02 -9.53 7.92
C THR A 397 -29.26 -9.56 6.60
N ASN A 398 -28.92 -10.73 6.08
CA ASN A 398 -28.21 -10.83 4.82
C ASN A 398 -28.71 -12.01 3.98
N PRO A 399 -29.91 -11.88 3.38
CA PRO A 399 -30.48 -12.93 2.55
C PRO A 399 -29.56 -13.29 1.40
N LEU A 400 -29.56 -14.58 1.06
CA LEU A 400 -28.84 -15.11 -0.10
C LEU A 400 -29.80 -15.14 -1.29
N THR A 401 -29.39 -14.54 -2.40
CA THR A 401 -30.19 -14.47 -3.63
C THR A 401 -29.38 -15.02 -4.81
N ASN A 402 -29.97 -15.94 -5.58
CA ASN A 402 -29.38 -16.46 -6.81
C ASN A 402 -30.29 -16.18 -8.02
N THR A 403 -29.77 -15.39 -8.96
CA THR A 403 -30.39 -15.17 -10.28
C THR A 403 -29.56 -15.78 -11.40
N GLY A 404 -28.28 -16.10 -11.14
CA GLY A 404 -27.38 -16.77 -12.07
C GLY A 404 -27.37 -18.30 -11.91
N LYS A 405 -26.17 -18.88 -11.97
CA LYS A 405 -25.93 -20.32 -11.90
C LYS A 405 -25.00 -20.68 -10.74
N ILE A 406 -25.44 -21.66 -9.94
CA ILE A 406 -24.61 -22.30 -8.92
C ILE A 406 -24.47 -23.78 -9.27
N THR A 407 -23.23 -24.28 -9.32
CA THR A 407 -22.90 -25.69 -9.48
C THR A 407 -21.98 -26.12 -8.34
N VAL A 408 -22.35 -27.15 -7.61
CA VAL A 408 -21.55 -27.76 -6.54
C VAL A 408 -21.48 -29.28 -6.74
N GLY A 409 -20.41 -29.90 -6.25
CA GLY A 409 -20.20 -31.34 -6.43
C GLY A 409 -20.98 -32.23 -5.47
N ASP A 410 -20.53 -33.48 -5.35
CA ASP A 410 -21.27 -34.59 -4.72
C ASP A 410 -21.65 -34.41 -3.25
N THR A 411 -21.00 -33.54 -2.50
CA THR A 411 -21.25 -33.28 -1.07
C THR A 411 -21.27 -31.77 -0.77
N GLY A 412 -21.33 -30.95 -1.82
CA GLY A 412 -21.36 -29.51 -1.71
C GLY A 412 -22.75 -28.97 -1.39
N ILE A 413 -22.81 -27.69 -1.04
CA ILE A 413 -24.05 -26.96 -0.76
C ILE A 413 -24.14 -25.74 -1.67
N GLY A 414 -25.22 -25.59 -2.43
CA GLY A 414 -25.37 -24.43 -3.33
C GLY A 414 -25.52 -23.12 -2.52
N MET A 415 -26.55 -23.05 -1.69
CA MET A 415 -26.81 -21.92 -0.78
C MET A 415 -26.97 -22.43 0.65
N TYR A 416 -26.23 -21.85 1.59
CA TYR A 416 -26.31 -22.18 3.01
C TYR A 416 -26.49 -20.91 3.85
N GLY A 417 -27.69 -20.70 4.40
CA GLY A 417 -28.00 -19.48 5.13
C GLY A 417 -29.22 -19.58 6.03
N TYR A 418 -29.94 -18.45 6.12
CA TYR A 418 -31.17 -18.31 6.90
C TYR A 418 -32.36 -17.89 6.05
N GLU A 419 -32.17 -16.97 5.09
CA GLU A 419 -33.17 -16.59 4.08
C GLU A 419 -32.58 -16.76 2.69
N GLU A 420 -33.33 -17.43 1.81
CA GLU A 420 -32.84 -17.83 0.51
C GLU A 420 -33.88 -17.59 -0.59
N ASP A 421 -33.46 -16.96 -1.68
CA ASP A 421 -34.27 -16.75 -2.87
C ASP A 421 -33.51 -17.22 -4.11
N THR A 422 -34.12 -18.03 -4.96
CA THR A 422 -33.55 -18.38 -6.25
C THR A 422 -34.58 -18.31 -7.38
N THR A 423 -34.20 -17.58 -8.42
CA THR A 423 -34.80 -17.66 -9.77
C THR A 423 -33.84 -18.27 -10.78
N GLY A 424 -32.56 -18.39 -10.42
CA GLY A 424 -31.50 -18.99 -11.23
C GLY A 424 -31.37 -20.51 -11.10
N GLU A 425 -30.36 -21.07 -11.77
CA GLU A 425 -30.04 -22.50 -11.74
C GLU A 425 -29.22 -22.87 -10.52
N ILE A 426 -29.58 -23.97 -9.85
CA ILE A 426 -28.74 -24.63 -8.84
C ILE A 426 -28.61 -26.10 -9.21
N THR A 427 -27.37 -26.55 -9.45
CA THR A 427 -27.03 -27.95 -9.71
C THR A 427 -26.15 -28.47 -8.57
N ALA A 428 -26.58 -29.55 -7.93
CA ALA A 428 -25.81 -30.26 -6.91
C ALA A 428 -25.50 -31.69 -7.38
N GLY A 429 -24.35 -32.23 -6.96
CA GLY A 429 -23.98 -33.62 -7.24
C GLY A 429 -24.78 -34.64 -6.43
N ASN A 430 -24.38 -35.91 -6.47
CA ASN A 430 -25.21 -37.04 -6.03
C ASN A 430 -25.72 -36.96 -4.58
N SER A 431 -24.90 -36.48 -3.64
CA SER A 431 -25.27 -36.27 -2.22
C SER A 431 -25.24 -34.79 -1.83
N GLY A 432 -25.20 -33.89 -2.82
CA GLY A 432 -25.11 -32.46 -2.60
C GLY A 432 -26.47 -31.87 -2.22
N ILE A 433 -26.44 -30.69 -1.61
CA ILE A 433 -27.64 -29.96 -1.20
C ILE A 433 -27.74 -28.71 -2.05
N GLY A 434 -28.88 -28.50 -2.72
CA GLY A 434 -29.10 -27.27 -3.49
C GLY A 434 -29.18 -26.05 -2.56
N ILE A 435 -30.13 -26.08 -1.62
CA ILE A 435 -30.39 -25.01 -0.65
C ILE A 435 -30.53 -25.63 0.74
N TYR A 436 -29.81 -25.08 1.71
CA TYR A 436 -29.91 -25.43 3.13
C TYR A 436 -30.22 -24.16 3.93
N SER A 437 -31.45 -24.06 4.43
CA SER A 437 -31.89 -22.96 5.29
C SER A 437 -31.87 -23.39 6.76
N GLN A 438 -31.37 -22.50 7.62
CA GLN A 438 -31.36 -22.69 9.07
C GLN A 438 -32.66 -22.23 9.77
N GLY A 439 -33.62 -21.64 9.04
CA GLY A 439 -34.96 -21.42 9.60
C GLY A 439 -35.87 -20.44 8.86
N GLY A 440 -35.34 -19.45 8.14
CA GLY A 440 -36.15 -18.44 7.43
C GLY A 440 -36.79 -18.95 6.14
N ALA A 441 -37.36 -18.03 5.37
CA ALA A 441 -38.11 -18.38 4.16
C ALA A 441 -37.17 -18.80 3.01
N VAL A 442 -37.60 -19.82 2.28
CA VAL A 442 -36.96 -20.28 1.03
C VAL A 442 -37.94 -20.08 -0.12
N ASN A 443 -37.58 -19.22 -1.07
CA ASN A 443 -38.37 -18.92 -2.27
C ASN A 443 -37.69 -19.52 -3.51
N ILE A 444 -38.42 -20.33 -4.29
CA ILE A 444 -37.89 -21.00 -5.49
C ILE A 444 -38.82 -20.72 -6.67
N GLY A 445 -38.27 -20.21 -7.77
CA GLY A 445 -38.95 -20.15 -9.06
C GLY A 445 -39.60 -18.81 -9.43
N GLY A 446 -39.45 -17.77 -8.60
CA GLY A 446 -40.05 -16.45 -8.80
C GLY A 446 -41.58 -16.47 -8.63
N SER A 447 -42.11 -15.52 -7.86
CA SER A 447 -43.56 -15.26 -7.77
C SER A 447 -44.07 -14.42 -8.93
#